data_AF-A0A4P9W4J3-F1
#
_entry.id   AF-A0A4P9W4J3-F1
#
_cell.length_a   1.000
_cell.length_b   1.000
_cell.length_c   1.000
_cell.angle_alpha   90.00
_cell.angle_beta   90.00
_cell.angle_gamma   90.00
#
_symmetry.space_group_name_H-M   'P 1'
#
loop_
_entity.id
_entity.type
_entity.pdbx_description
1 polymer ?
#
loop_
_entity_poly.entity_id
_entity_poly.type
_entity_poly.pdbx_seq_one_letter_code
_entity_poly.pdbx_strand_id
1 'polypeptide(L)'
;MILNAAYAFSLGRTFRRGALTNIPFLTTFTLLFTFLSFLLLADPNPISCLFRVNCGTKEALAALGYSTIAAPIEYHSALGHNVLPRDFRWKVWALAVANLGALVGFEACGVLGVVREWARRKWPAEKVVYRV
;
A
#
# COMPACT_ATOMS: atom_id res chain seq x y z
N MET A 1 -1.57 -4.34 -0.02
CA MET A 1 -2.48 -4.71 1.09
C MET A 1 -1.78 -4.96 2.43
N ILE A 2 -0.46 -5.16 2.51
CA ILE A 2 0.27 -5.25 3.82
C ILE A 2 0.57 -3.85 4.40
N LEU A 3 1.04 -2.92 3.55
CA LEU A 3 1.33 -1.54 3.98
C LEU A 3 0.10 -0.82 4.55
N ASN A 4 -1.08 -1.02 3.95
CA ASN A 4 -2.31 -0.41 4.43
C ASN A 4 -2.64 -0.85 5.86
N ALA A 5 -2.52 -2.16 6.13
CA ALA A 5 -2.73 -2.71 7.47
C ALA A 5 -1.68 -2.20 8.47
N ALA A 6 -0.41 -2.12 8.05
CA ALA A 6 0.66 -1.58 8.88
C ALA A 6 0.39 -0.13 9.32
N TYR A 7 -0.16 0.70 8.43
CA TYR A 7 -0.51 2.08 8.76
C TYR A 7 -1.77 2.19 9.61
N ALA A 8 -2.85 1.45 9.28
CA ALA A 8 -4.07 1.50 10.07
C ALA A 8 -3.80 1.07 11.52
N PHE A 9 -3.16 -0.08 11.72
CA PHE A 9 -2.94 -0.56 13.08
C PHE A 9 -1.96 0.32 13.87
N SER A 10 -1.01 1.03 13.24
CA SER A 10 -0.10 1.92 13.97
C SER A 10 -0.75 3.18 14.56
N LEU A 11 -2.04 3.42 14.31
CA LEU A 11 -2.80 4.55 14.87
C LEU A 11 -3.04 4.48 16.39
N GLY A 12 -2.95 3.28 16.99
CA GLY A 12 -3.13 3.12 18.44
C GLY A 12 -2.06 3.86 19.26
N ARG A 13 -2.49 4.75 20.18
CA ARG A 13 -1.61 5.61 21.00
C ARG A 13 -1.54 5.27 22.50
N THR A 14 -2.32 4.30 22.97
CA THR A 14 -2.45 4.03 24.43
C THR A 14 -1.19 3.38 25.02
N PHE A 15 -0.57 2.45 24.29
CA PHE A 15 0.60 1.68 24.77
C PHE A 15 1.87 1.93 23.94
N ARG A 16 1.81 2.83 22.95
CA ARG A 16 2.92 3.11 22.03
C ARG A 16 2.83 4.53 21.46
N ARG A 17 3.94 5.00 20.89
CA ARG A 17 4.02 6.26 20.15
C ARG A 17 3.12 6.19 18.92
N GLY A 18 2.30 7.22 18.71
CA GLY A 18 1.39 7.27 17.57
C GLY A 18 2.10 7.33 16.22
N ALA A 19 1.44 6.83 15.18
CA ALA A 19 1.97 6.80 13.82
C ALA A 19 2.56 8.15 13.38
N LEU A 20 1.85 9.26 13.60
CA LEU A 20 2.26 10.59 13.14
C LEU A 20 3.50 11.14 13.86
N THR A 21 3.79 10.68 15.08
CA THR A 21 4.96 11.15 15.84
C THR A 21 6.13 10.18 15.75
N ASN A 22 5.95 9.02 15.11
CA ASN A 22 6.98 8.01 14.89
C ASN A 22 7.65 8.24 13.53
N ILE A 23 8.69 9.09 13.51
CA ILE A 23 9.41 9.46 12.29
C ILE A 23 9.99 8.25 11.54
N PRO A 24 10.68 7.29 12.19
CA PRO A 24 11.18 6.10 11.50
C PRO A 24 10.07 5.34 10.76
N PHE A 25 8.92 5.13 11.40
CA PHE A 25 7.79 4.44 10.79
C PHE A 25 7.24 5.21 9.58
N LEU A 26 7.01 6.53 9.72
CA LEU A 26 6.49 7.35 8.62
C LEU A 26 7.44 7.36 7.42
N THR A 27 8.74 7.48 7.67
CA THR A 27 9.75 7.47 6.60
C THR A 27 9.74 6.14 5.86
N THR A 28 9.81 5.01 6.58
CA THR A 28 9.77 3.68 5.95
C THR A 28 8.46 3.45 5.20
N PHE A 29 7.32 3.81 5.78
CA PHE A 29 6.01 3.69 5.13
C PHE A 29 5.95 4.51 3.85
N THR A 30 6.35 5.78 3.89
CA THR A 30 6.30 6.68 2.74
C THR A 30 7.23 6.22 1.61
N LEU A 31 8.44 5.76 1.94
CA LEU A 31 9.37 5.21 0.95
C LEU A 31 8.79 3.98 0.27
N LEU A 32 8.28 3.02 1.04
CA LEU A 32 7.69 1.80 0.47
C LEU A 32 6.43 2.08 -0.33
N PHE A 33 5.55 2.96 0.17
CA PHE A 33 4.34 3.36 -0.53
C PHE A 33 4.66 4.06 -1.86
N THR A 34 5.64 4.97 -1.85
CA THR A 34 6.10 5.67 -3.06
C THR A 34 6.74 4.70 -4.04
N PHE A 35 7.58 3.78 -3.56
CA PHE A 35 8.23 2.76 -4.37
C PHE A 35 7.22 1.84 -5.07
N LEU A 36 6.21 1.34 -4.34
CA LEU A 36 5.15 0.52 -4.93
C LEU A 36 4.25 1.32 -5.89
N SER A 37 3.96 2.58 -5.56
CA SER A 37 3.22 3.46 -6.46
C SER A 37 4.00 3.70 -7.75
N PHE A 38 5.32 3.88 -7.65
CA PHE A 38 6.21 3.99 -8.80
C PHE A 38 6.20 2.72 -9.66
N LEU A 39 6.40 1.54 -9.06
CA LEU A 39 6.34 0.26 -9.80
C LEU A 39 5.02 0.06 -10.54
N LEU A 40 3.89 0.46 -9.95
CA LEU A 40 2.57 0.29 -10.55
C LEU A 40 2.27 1.33 -11.65
N LEU A 41 2.58 2.60 -11.41
CA LEU A 41 2.17 3.71 -12.27
C LEU A 41 3.19 4.03 -13.37
N ALA A 42 4.48 3.83 -13.11
CA ALA A 42 5.53 4.17 -14.06
C ALA A 42 5.42 3.33 -15.34
N ASP A 43 5.89 3.93 -16.43
CA ASP A 43 6.08 3.22 -17.69
C ASP A 43 7.23 2.21 -17.60
N PRO A 44 7.32 1.26 -18.56
CA PRO A 44 8.34 0.23 -18.55
C PRO A 44 9.75 0.80 -18.34
N ASN A 45 10.39 0.37 -17.27
CA ASN A 45 11.72 0.82 -16.87
C ASN A 45 12.52 -0.35 -16.27
N PRO A 46 13.86 -0.25 -16.19
CA PRO A 46 14.70 -1.35 -15.71
C PRO A 46 14.34 -1.83 -14.31
N ILE A 47 13.93 -0.92 -13.43
CA ILE A 47 13.51 -1.26 -12.05
C ILE A 47 12.21 -2.05 -12.09
N SER A 48 11.21 -1.61 -12.84
CA SER A 48 9.92 -2.30 -12.92
C SER A 48 10.08 -3.68 -13.58
N CYS A 49 10.97 -3.78 -14.57
CA CYS A 49 11.39 -5.03 -15.18
C CYS A 49 12.09 -5.99 -14.21
N LEU A 50 12.90 -5.51 -13.28
CA LEU A 50 13.51 -6.33 -12.22
C LEU A 50 12.43 -7.01 -11.35
N PHE A 51 11.36 -6.29 -11.04
CA PHE A 51 10.21 -6.81 -10.30
C PHE A 51 9.16 -7.49 -11.19
N ARG A 52 9.44 -7.61 -12.50
CA ARG A 52 8.50 -8.12 -13.51
C ARG A 52 7.13 -7.45 -13.43
N VAL A 53 7.11 -6.13 -13.28
CA VAL A 53 5.90 -5.28 -13.36
C VAL A 53 6.06 -4.35 -14.54
N ASN A 54 5.02 -4.19 -15.36
CA ASN A 54 5.03 -3.31 -16.54
C ASN A 54 6.26 -3.52 -17.44
N CYS A 55 6.56 -4.76 -17.81
CA CYS A 55 7.72 -5.11 -18.61
C CYS A 55 7.32 -6.10 -19.73
N GLY A 56 8.20 -6.31 -20.70
CA GLY A 56 7.95 -7.17 -21.86
C GLY A 56 9.20 -7.37 -22.70
N THR A 57 9.08 -8.17 -23.76
CA THR A 57 10.14 -8.31 -24.77
C THR A 57 10.33 -7.00 -25.53
N LYS A 58 11.48 -6.86 -26.20
CA LYS A 58 11.80 -5.64 -26.96
C LYS A 58 10.79 -5.41 -28.09
N GLU A 59 10.37 -6.49 -28.75
CA GLU A 59 9.42 -6.46 -29.86
C GLU A 59 8.03 -6.04 -29.38
N ALA A 60 7.56 -6.61 -28.25
CA ALA A 60 6.27 -6.27 -27.68
C ALA A 60 6.22 -4.81 -27.17
N LEU A 61 7.30 -4.32 -26.55
CA LEU A 61 7.39 -2.94 -26.09
C LEU A 61 7.48 -1.93 -27.24
N ALA A 62 8.21 -2.27 -28.31
CA ALA A 62 8.26 -1.45 -29.52
C ALA A 62 6.89 -1.35 -30.20
N ALA A 63 6.14 -2.46 -30.26
CA ALA A 63 4.77 -2.46 -30.79
C ALA A 63 3.81 -1.57 -29.96
N LEU A 64 4.09 -1.40 -28.66
CA LEU A 64 3.35 -0.51 -27.76
C LEU A 64 3.85 0.95 -27.79
N GLY A 65 4.88 1.27 -28.60
CA GLY A 65 5.43 2.62 -28.72
C GLY A 65 6.37 3.03 -27.58
N TYR A 66 6.84 2.09 -26.76
CA TYR A 66 7.81 2.36 -25.70
C TYR A 66 9.24 2.26 -26.24
N SER A 67 10.14 3.12 -25.72
CA SER A 67 11.57 3.01 -26.00
C SER A 67 12.08 1.66 -25.50
N THR A 68 12.92 0.99 -26.30
CA THR A 68 13.44 -0.36 -26.02
C THR A 68 14.46 -0.31 -24.88
N ILE A 69 14.00 -0.10 -23.65
CA ILE A 69 14.83 -0.01 -22.44
C ILE A 69 14.83 -1.35 -21.67
N ALA A 70 14.08 -2.35 -22.13
CA ALA A 70 14.00 -3.63 -21.43
C ALA A 70 15.27 -4.47 -21.59
N ALA A 71 15.76 -4.95 -20.44
CA ALA A 71 16.65 -6.08 -20.34
C ALA A 71 16.11 -7.26 -21.17
N PRO A 72 16.95 -8.14 -21.74
CA PRO A 72 16.49 -9.33 -22.45
C PRO A 72 15.88 -10.31 -21.43
N ILE A 73 14.60 -10.12 -21.12
CA ILE A 73 13.84 -11.05 -20.30
C ILE A 73 12.94 -11.84 -21.24
N GLU A 74 13.08 -13.16 -21.20
CA GLU A 74 12.18 -14.05 -21.91
C GLU A 74 10.80 -14.02 -21.22
N TYR A 75 9.76 -13.69 -22.00
CA TYR A 75 8.37 -13.73 -21.55
C TYR A 75 7.68 -14.94 -22.15
N HIS A 76 7.15 -15.83 -21.30
CA HIS A 76 6.43 -17.02 -21.74
C HIS A 76 4.93 -16.79 -21.98
N SER A 77 4.47 -15.52 -21.99
CA SER A 77 3.09 -15.19 -22.32
C SER A 77 2.92 -15.02 -23.83
N ALA A 78 1.76 -15.42 -24.38
CA ALA A 78 1.45 -15.23 -25.80
C ALA A 78 1.49 -13.75 -26.23
N LEU A 79 1.30 -12.82 -25.29
CA LEU A 79 1.38 -11.37 -25.49
C LEU A 79 2.83 -10.84 -25.46
N GLY A 80 3.79 -11.58 -24.90
CA GLY A 80 5.18 -11.14 -24.76
C GLY A 80 5.41 -9.98 -23.77
N HIS A 81 4.39 -9.54 -23.03
CA HIS A 81 4.48 -8.48 -22.04
C HIS A 81 3.46 -8.63 -20.91
N ASN A 82 3.64 -7.85 -19.84
CA ASN A 82 2.66 -7.64 -18.76
C ASN A 82 2.40 -6.15 -18.48
N VAL A 83 2.71 -5.29 -19.44
CA VAL A 83 2.37 -3.86 -19.42
C VAL A 83 0.87 -3.67 -19.21
N LEU A 84 0.52 -3.06 -18.09
CA LEU A 84 -0.86 -2.70 -17.77
C LEU A 84 -1.24 -1.44 -18.58
N PRO A 85 -2.47 -1.34 -19.11
CA PRO A 85 -2.97 -0.10 -19.69
C PRO A 85 -2.93 1.05 -18.68
N ARG A 86 -2.61 2.26 -19.12
CA ARG A 86 -2.41 3.42 -18.24
C ARG A 86 -3.63 3.71 -17.36
N ASP A 87 -4.83 3.63 -17.93
CA ASP A 87 -6.08 3.83 -17.20
C ASP A 87 -6.31 2.78 -16.12
N PHE A 88 -5.91 1.54 -16.40
CA PHE A 88 -6.02 0.44 -15.44
C PHE A 88 -5.06 0.64 -14.26
N ARG A 89 -3.82 1.08 -14.51
CA ARG A 89 -2.84 1.40 -13.44
C ARG A 89 -3.41 2.42 -12.46
N TRP A 90 -4.00 3.51 -12.97
CA TRP A 90 -4.61 4.53 -12.13
C TRP A 90 -5.83 4.04 -11.35
N LYS A 91 -6.69 3.21 -11.96
CA LYS A 91 -7.83 2.60 -11.26
C LYS A 91 -7.39 1.71 -10.11
N VAL A 92 -6.39 0.85 -10.32
CA VAL A 92 -5.84 -0.03 -9.27
C VAL A 92 -5.19 0.79 -8.17
N TRP A 93 -4.40 1.81 -8.51
CA TRP A 93 -3.78 2.70 -7.54
C TRP A 93 -4.83 3.46 -6.72
N ALA A 94 -5.84 4.04 -7.37
CA ALA A 94 -6.93 4.74 -6.70
C ALA A 94 -7.71 3.82 -5.77
N LEU A 95 -7.99 2.57 -6.18
CA LEU A 95 -8.62 1.58 -5.32
C LEU A 95 -7.75 1.26 -4.09
N ALA A 96 -6.43 1.13 -4.26
CA ALA A 96 -5.51 0.86 -3.16
C ALA A 96 -5.44 2.02 -2.15
N VAL A 97 -5.46 3.26 -2.64
CA VAL A 97 -5.51 4.49 -1.83
C VAL A 97 -6.85 4.62 -1.10
N ALA A 98 -7.97 4.40 -1.82
CA ALA A 98 -9.30 4.42 -1.22
C ALA A 98 -9.43 3.35 -0.12
N ASN A 99 -8.88 2.16 -0.35
CA ASN A 99 -8.83 1.10 0.64
C ASN A 99 -8.00 1.49 1.86
N LEU A 100 -6.85 2.17 1.69
CA LEU A 100 -6.08 2.72 2.81
C LEU A 100 -6.91 3.72 3.61
N GLY A 101 -7.57 4.67 2.93
CA GLY A 101 -8.42 5.67 3.57
C GLY A 101 -9.59 5.05 4.35
N ALA A 102 -10.27 4.06 3.75
CA ALA A 102 -11.35 3.32 4.40
C ALA A 102 -10.86 2.58 5.65
N LEU A 103 -9.71 1.90 5.56
CA LEU A 103 -9.13 1.17 6.68
C LEU A 103 -8.73 2.11 7.84
N VAL A 104 -8.09 3.24 7.51
CA VAL A 104 -7.73 4.28 8.48
C VAL A 104 -8.96 4.90 9.13
N GLY A 105 -9.99 5.22 8.33
CA GLY A 105 -11.25 5.76 8.83
C GLY A 105 -11.97 4.77 9.77
N PHE A 106 -12.02 3.49 9.39
CA PHE A 106 -12.60 2.44 10.22
C PHE A 106 -11.84 2.29 11.55
N GLU A 107 -10.51 2.23 11.52
CA GLU A 107 -9.70 2.10 12.74
C GLU A 107 -9.82 3.34 13.63
N ALA A 108 -9.71 4.55 13.05
CA ALA A 108 -9.75 5.79 13.81
C ALA A 108 -11.13 6.07 14.41
N CYS A 109 -12.21 5.92 13.63
CA CYS A 109 -13.56 6.26 14.05
C CYS A 109 -14.27 5.10 14.76
N GLY A 110 -14.14 3.89 14.24
CA GLY A 110 -14.74 2.69 14.81
C GLY A 110 -13.94 2.19 16.00
N VAL A 111 -12.76 1.65 15.74
CA VAL A 111 -11.99 0.88 16.74
C VAL A 111 -11.42 1.75 17.85
N LEU A 112 -10.86 2.91 17.53
CA LEU A 112 -10.20 3.77 18.52
C LEU A 112 -11.09 4.91 19.03
N GLY A 113 -12.09 5.31 18.24
CA GLY A 113 -12.96 6.44 18.51
C GLY A 113 -14.30 6.05 19.11
N VAL A 114 -15.37 6.41 18.41
CA VAL A 114 -16.75 6.49 18.91
C VAL A 114 -17.25 5.13 19.42
N VAL A 115 -17.02 4.05 18.67
CA VAL A 115 -17.56 2.74 19.05
C VAL A 115 -16.87 2.21 20.30
N ARG A 116 -15.56 2.44 20.46
CA ARG A 116 -14.83 2.08 21.67
C ARG A 116 -15.28 2.90 22.88
N GLU A 117 -15.47 4.20 22.72
CA GLU A 117 -15.97 5.03 23.82
C GLU A 117 -17.38 4.64 24.25
N TRP A 118 -18.26 4.39 23.28
CA TRP A 118 -19.60 3.88 23.53
C TRP A 118 -19.57 2.52 24.26
N ALA A 119 -18.78 1.58 23.78
CA ALA A 119 -18.64 0.26 24.40
C ALA A 119 -18.10 0.35 25.83
N ARG A 120 -17.11 1.21 26.09
CA ARG A 120 -16.57 1.45 27.43
C ARG A 120 -17.57 2.07 28.40
N ARG A 121 -18.52 2.87 27.91
CA ARG A 121 -19.59 3.44 28.73
C ARG A 121 -20.68 2.41 29.04
N LYS A 122 -21.00 1.55 28.08
CA LYS A 122 -22.06 0.54 28.22
C LYS A 122 -21.64 -0.68 29.03
N TRP A 123 -20.40 -1.13 28.88
CA TRP A 123 -19.81 -2.25 29.60
C TRP A 123 -18.48 -1.84 30.24
N PRO A 124 -18.52 -1.12 31.37
CA PRO A 124 -17.30 -0.74 32.07
C PRO A 124 -16.57 -2.01 32.53
N ALA A 125 -15.33 -2.18 32.08
CA ALA A 125 -14.48 -3.24 32.58
C ALA A 125 -14.17 -3.01 34.06
N GLU A 126 -14.29 -4.06 34.86
CA GLU A 126 -13.90 -4.04 36.27
C GLU A 126 -12.40 -3.73 36.36
N LYS A 127 -12.03 -2.71 37.16
CA LYS A 127 -10.63 -2.35 37.33
C LYS A 127 -9.97 -3.45 38.16
N VAL A 128 -9.07 -4.22 37.56
CA VAL A 128 -8.22 -5.16 38.29
C VAL A 128 -7.26 -4.32 39.15
N VAL A 129 -7.50 -4.28 40.46
CA VAL A 129 -6.61 -3.62 41.42
C VAL A 129 -5.42 -4.55 41.65
N TYR A 130 -4.27 -4.24 41.05
CA TYR A 130 -3.03 -4.91 41.40
C TYR A 130 -2.62 -4.43 42.80
N ARG A 131 -2.65 -5.34 43.78
CA ARG A 131 -2.05 -5.10 45.10
C ARG A 131 -0.55 -5.26 44.91
N VAL A 132 0.18 -4.14 44.86
CA VAL A 132 1.66 -4.09 44.85
C VAL A 132 2.15 -4.19 46.28
#